data_AF-A0A5E4D1D7-F1
#
_entry.id   AF-A0A5E4D1D7-F1
#
_cell.length_a   1.000
_cell.length_b   1.000
_cell.length_c   1.000
_cell.angle_alpha   90.00
_cell.angle_beta   90.00
_cell.angle_gamma   90.00
#
_symmetry.space_group_name_H-M   'P 1'
#
loop_
_entity.id
_entity.type
_entity.pdbx_description
1 polymer ?
#
loop_
_entity_poly.entity_id
_entity_poly.type
_entity_poly.pdbx_seq_one_letter_code
_entity_poly.pdbx_strand_id
1 'polypeptide(L)'
;MASEKLEEMDWVTFGVIVKKVTPQSTNNGKTFSIWRLNDLRDLTPYVSLFLFGEVHKGLWKTDQGTVIRLLNANPMKPKDGSEEVCLSIDHPQKVLIMGEALDVGTCKAKKKNGEPCT
;
A
#
# COMPACT_ATOMS: atom_id res chain seq x y z
N MET A 1 -14.59 10.75 -14.20
CA MET A 1 -14.36 9.83 -15.34
C MET A 1 -13.69 8.51 -14.94
N ALA A 2 -12.42 8.46 -14.51
CA ALA A 2 -11.79 7.17 -14.14
C ALA A 2 -12.25 6.61 -12.78
N SER A 3 -12.47 7.48 -11.79
CA SER A 3 -12.94 7.08 -10.45
C SER A 3 -14.38 6.54 -10.45
N GLU A 4 -15.27 7.12 -11.26
CA GLU A 4 -16.68 6.73 -11.34
C GLU A 4 -16.87 5.31 -11.87
N LYS A 5 -15.91 4.80 -12.66
CA LYS A 5 -15.97 3.44 -13.21
C LYS A 5 -15.49 2.36 -12.22
N LEU A 6 -14.66 2.71 -11.24
CA LEU A 6 -14.11 1.76 -10.26
C LEU A 6 -15.14 1.36 -9.20
N GLU A 7 -16.03 2.28 -8.81
CA GLU A 7 -17.08 2.01 -7.82
C GLU A 7 -18.17 1.08 -8.36
N GLU A 8 -18.35 1.04 -9.69
CA GLU A 8 -19.34 0.18 -10.36
C GLU A 8 -18.81 -1.23 -10.68
N MET A 9 -17.53 -1.51 -10.40
CA MET A 9 -16.89 -2.78 -10.71
C MET A 9 -16.53 -3.55 -9.45
N ASP A 10 -16.76 -4.87 -9.44
CA ASP A 10 -16.14 -5.77 -8.47
C ASP A 10 -14.73 -6.08 -8.95
N TRP A 11 -13.75 -5.46 -8.31
CA TRP A 11 -12.36 -5.47 -8.76
C TRP A 11 -11.41 -5.96 -7.69
N VAL A 12 -10.30 -6.50 -8.18
CA VAL A 12 -9.22 -7.02 -7.37
C VAL A 12 -7.89 -6.58 -7.95
N THR A 13 -6.92 -6.31 -7.08
CA THR A 13 -5.52 -6.10 -7.46
C THR A 13 -4.59 -6.83 -6.50
N PHE A 14 -3.30 -6.83 -6.84
CA PHE A 14 -2.25 -7.48 -6.07
C PHE A 14 -1.11 -6.51 -5.82
N GLY A 15 -0.41 -6.69 -4.72
CA GLY A 15 0.77 -5.89 -4.41
C GLY A 15 1.58 -6.49 -3.28
N VAL A 16 2.83 -6.08 -3.19
CA VAL A 16 3.74 -6.40 -2.10
C VAL A 16 3.84 -5.20 -1.18
N ILE A 17 3.80 -5.43 0.13
CA ILE A 17 4.03 -4.39 1.13
C ILE A 17 5.52 -4.01 1.10
N VAL A 18 5.89 -2.99 0.32
CA VAL A 18 7.28 -2.55 0.17
C VAL A 18 7.72 -1.61 1.28
N LYS A 19 6.78 -0.95 1.96
CA LYS A 19 7.05 -0.08 3.12
C LYS A 19 5.82 0.04 4.00
N LYS A 20 6.05 0.21 5.30
CA LYS A 20 5.01 0.46 6.31
C LYS A 20 5.32 1.70 7.12
N VAL A 21 4.28 2.47 7.46
CA VAL A 21 4.36 3.58 8.41
C VAL A 21 3.15 3.50 9.33
N THR A 22 3.33 3.81 10.62
CA THR A 22 2.25 3.79 11.62
C THR A 22 2.14 5.14 12.32
N PRO A 23 1.66 6.18 11.61
CA PRO A 23 1.53 7.52 12.17
C PRO A 23 0.34 7.62 13.16
N GLN A 24 0.36 8.69 13.95
CA GLN A 24 -0.81 9.16 14.69
C GLN A 24 -1.47 10.32 13.94
N SER A 25 -2.80 10.25 13.83
CA SER A 25 -3.61 11.30 13.23
C SER A 25 -3.53 12.57 14.05
N THR A 26 -3.17 13.68 13.40
CA THR A 26 -3.15 15.02 14.01
C THR A 26 -4.55 15.51 14.39
N ASN A 27 -5.59 14.99 13.73
CA ASN A 27 -6.97 15.48 13.92
C ASN A 27 -7.67 14.84 15.12
N ASN A 28 -7.30 13.62 15.49
CA ASN A 28 -8.01 12.87 16.54
C ASN A 28 -7.12 11.97 17.41
N GLY A 29 -5.79 12.03 17.24
CA GLY A 29 -4.81 11.23 17.99
C GLY A 29 -4.84 9.72 17.68
N LYS A 30 -5.75 9.24 16.81
CA LYS A 30 -5.87 7.82 16.53
C LYS A 30 -4.69 7.35 15.69
N THR A 31 -4.13 6.21 16.07
CA THR A 31 -3.09 5.54 15.30
C THR A 31 -3.71 4.83 14.10
N PHE A 32 -3.04 4.90 12.96
CA PHE A 32 -3.42 4.19 11.74
C PHE A 32 -2.17 3.68 11.03
N SER A 33 -2.32 2.83 10.02
CA SER A 33 -1.19 2.34 9.23
C SER A 33 -1.31 2.75 7.77
N ILE A 34 -0.18 2.99 7.15
CA ILE A 34 -0.04 3.20 5.71
C ILE A 34 0.87 2.10 5.20
N TRP A 35 0.37 1.33 4.23
CA TRP A 35 1.18 0.40 3.46
C TRP A 35 1.45 0.99 2.09
N ARG A 36 2.71 1.09 1.72
CA ARG A 36 3.08 1.37 0.34
C ARG A 36 3.19 0.04 -0.39
N LEU A 37 2.48 -0.06 -1.51
CA LEU A 37 2.32 -1.26 -2.31
C LEU A 37 2.96 -1.06 -3.69
N ASN A 38 3.61 -2.10 -4.19
CA ASN A 38 4.06 -2.22 -5.59
C ASN A 38 3.88 -3.67 -6.04
N ASP A 39 3.55 -3.91 -7.31
CA ASP A 39 3.25 -5.25 -7.84
C ASP A 39 4.49 -6.04 -8.29
N LEU A 40 5.67 -5.42 -8.20
CA LEU A 40 6.96 -5.93 -8.67
C LEU A 40 7.07 -6.18 -10.19
N ARG A 41 6.08 -5.76 -10.98
CA ARG A 41 6.11 -5.84 -12.45
C ARG A 41 6.46 -4.50 -13.06
N ASP A 42 5.74 -3.45 -12.66
CA ASP A 42 6.13 -2.07 -12.91
C ASP A 42 6.61 -1.47 -11.58
N LEU A 43 7.90 -1.19 -11.49
CA LEU A 43 8.53 -0.69 -10.26
C LEU A 43 8.35 0.82 -10.04
N THR A 44 7.64 1.48 -10.96
CA THR A 44 7.41 2.93 -10.97
C THR A 44 6.17 3.35 -10.17
N PRO A 45 4.96 2.80 -10.42
CA PRO A 45 3.77 3.19 -9.69
C PRO A 45 3.78 2.59 -8.28
N TYR A 46 3.42 3.42 -7.31
CA TYR A 46 3.15 2.99 -5.95
C TYR A 46 1.74 3.38 -5.56
N VAL A 47 1.10 2.51 -4.78
CA VAL A 47 -0.20 2.78 -4.18
C VAL A 47 -0.03 2.81 -2.68
N SER A 48 -0.59 3.84 -2.04
CA SER A 48 -0.63 3.96 -0.59
C SER A 48 -1.98 3.47 -0.07
N LEU A 49 -1.99 2.37 0.67
CA LEU A 49 -3.16 1.80 1.32
C LEU A 49 -3.22 2.24 2.78
N PHE A 50 -4.26 2.97 3.13
CA PHE A 50 -4.54 3.45 4.47
C PHE A 50 -5.44 2.46 5.21
N LEU A 51 -4.98 2.03 6.37
CA LEU A 51 -5.69 1.12 7.26
C LEU A 51 -6.08 1.90 8.51
N PHE A 52 -7.38 2.03 8.76
CA PHE A 52 -7.92 2.76 9.91
C PHE A 52 -8.68 1.81 10.85
N GLY A 53 -8.84 2.22 12.11
CA GLY A 53 -9.75 1.55 13.06
C GLY A 53 -9.49 0.04 13.19
N GLU A 54 -10.52 -0.78 12.98
CA GLU A 54 -10.42 -2.25 13.10
C GLU A 54 -9.52 -2.87 12.02
N VAL A 55 -9.47 -2.29 10.83
CA VAL A 55 -8.56 -2.72 9.77
C VAL A 55 -7.11 -2.54 10.21
N HIS A 56 -6.78 -1.38 10.77
CA HIS A 56 -5.47 -1.15 11.36
C HIS A 56 -5.17 -2.19 12.44
N LYS A 57 -6.05 -2.33 13.45
CA LYS A 57 -5.85 -3.27 14.56
C LYS A 57 -5.60 -4.70 14.11
N GLY A 58 -6.33 -5.17 13.10
CA GLY A 58 -6.24 -6.53 12.58
C GLY A 58 -5.01 -6.79 11.72
N LEU A 59 -4.51 -5.78 10.98
CA LEU A 59 -3.53 -6.00 9.92
C LEU A 59 -2.18 -5.31 10.17
N TRP A 60 -2.06 -4.32 11.05
CA TRP A 60 -0.84 -3.47 11.12
C TRP A 60 0.47 -4.23 11.36
N LYS A 61 0.41 -5.42 11.98
CA LYS A 61 1.57 -6.28 12.24
C LYS A 61 2.03 -7.11 11.04
N THR A 62 1.27 -7.18 9.94
CA THR A 62 1.68 -7.91 8.73
C THR A 62 3.05 -7.47 8.23
N ASP A 63 3.93 -8.42 7.94
CA ASP A 63 5.33 -8.12 7.65
C ASP A 63 5.51 -7.35 6.33
N GLN A 64 6.55 -6.51 6.28
CA GLN A 64 7.01 -5.94 5.01
C GLN A 64 7.55 -7.08 4.13
N GLY A 65 7.32 -7.00 2.82
CA GLY A 65 7.59 -8.10 1.88
C GLY A 65 6.42 -9.07 1.71
N THR A 66 5.31 -8.87 2.43
CA THR A 66 4.11 -9.70 2.25
C THR A 66 3.40 -9.39 0.94
N VAL A 67 3.08 -10.42 0.16
CA VAL A 67 2.18 -10.38 -0.99
C VAL A 67 0.74 -10.34 -0.48
N ILE A 68 -0.03 -9.36 -0.97
CA ILE A 68 -1.44 -9.22 -0.67
C ILE A 68 -2.29 -9.18 -1.93
N ARG A 69 -3.53 -9.65 -1.80
CA ARG A 69 -4.62 -9.36 -2.73
C ARG A 69 -5.55 -8.35 -2.07
N LEU A 70 -5.85 -7.27 -2.78
CA LEU A 70 -6.68 -6.16 -2.33
C LEU A 70 -7.98 -6.13 -3.14
N LEU A 71 -9.11 -6.12 -2.45
CA LEU A 71 -10.44 -6.19 -3.04
C LEU A 71 -11.20 -4.88 -2.79
N ASN A 72 -11.83 -4.33 -3.82
CA ASN A 72 -12.82 -3.25 -3.70
C ASN A 72 -12.45 -2.15 -2.71
N ALA A 73 -11.23 -1.63 -2.85
CA ALA A 73 -10.73 -0.55 -2.01
C ALA A 73 -11.34 0.79 -2.43
N ASN A 74 -11.51 1.68 -1.47
CA ASN A 74 -12.14 2.98 -1.65
C ASN A 74 -11.07 4.02 -2.00
N PRO A 75 -11.16 4.69 -3.16
CA PRO A 75 -10.28 5.80 -3.51
C PRO A 75 -10.36 6.91 -2.46
N MET A 76 -9.20 7.46 -2.09
CA MET A 76 -9.11 8.62 -1.22
C MET A 76 -8.87 9.88 -2.05
N LYS A 77 -9.31 11.03 -1.52
CA LYS A 77 -8.99 12.31 -2.14
C LYS A 77 -7.47 12.47 -2.25
N PRO A 78 -6.94 12.85 -3.42
CA PRO A 78 -5.52 13.16 -3.56
C PRO A 78 -5.13 14.24 -2.56
N LYS A 79 -3.92 14.14 -2.02
CA LYS A 79 -3.32 15.27 -1.30
C LYS A 79 -2.91 16.31 -2.33
N ASP A 80 -3.14 17.59 -2.06
CA ASP A 80 -2.77 18.67 -2.98
C ASP A 80 -1.30 18.55 -3.42
N GLY A 81 -1.07 18.53 -4.73
CA GLY A 81 0.25 18.39 -5.33
C GLY A 81 0.85 16.98 -5.33
N SER A 82 0.09 15.95 -4.92
CA SER A 82 0.52 14.54 -4.98
C SER A 82 -0.19 13.78 -6.11
N GLU A 83 0.60 13.10 -6.94
CA GLU A 83 0.10 12.12 -7.91
C GLU A 83 -0.05 10.71 -7.31
N GLU A 84 0.25 10.53 -6.02
CA GLU A 84 0.18 9.23 -5.36
C GLU A 84 -1.27 8.75 -5.20
N VAL A 85 -1.55 7.57 -5.74
CA VAL A 85 -2.85 6.91 -5.57
C VAL A 85 -2.99 6.44 -4.12
N CYS A 86 -3.96 7.02 -3.43
CA CYS A 86 -4.29 6.68 -2.05
C CYS A 86 -5.60 5.90 -2.01
N LEU A 87 -5.59 4.74 -1.35
CA LEU A 87 -6.76 3.88 -1.16
C LEU A 87 -6.99 3.64 0.33
N SER A 88 -8.23 3.30 0.69
CA SER A 88 -8.57 2.81 2.02
C SER A 88 -9.49 1.58 1.92
N ILE A 89 -9.58 0.80 2.99
CA ILE A 89 -10.57 -0.27 3.12
C ILE A 89 -11.35 -0.10 4.41
N ASP A 90 -12.60 -0.54 4.38
CA ASP A 90 -13.58 -0.51 5.46
C ASP A 90 -13.68 -1.84 6.22
N HIS A 91 -13.14 -2.93 5.65
CA HIS A 91 -13.20 -4.26 6.26
C HIS A 91 -11.87 -5.03 6.10
N PRO A 92 -11.36 -5.72 7.15
CA PRO A 92 -10.10 -6.45 7.08
C PRO A 92 -10.06 -7.54 6.01
N GLN A 93 -11.20 -8.18 5.71
CA GLN A 93 -11.29 -9.24 4.70
C GLN A 93 -11.16 -8.74 3.25
N LYS A 94 -11.16 -7.42 3.02
CA LYS A 94 -10.80 -6.84 1.72
C LYS A 94 -9.30 -6.96 1.43
N VAL A 95 -8.52 -7.47 2.37
CA VAL A 95 -7.13 -7.88 2.18
C VAL A 95 -7.03 -9.38 2.41
N LEU A 96 -6.44 -10.08 1.45
CA LEU A 96 -6.02 -11.47 1.60
C LEU A 96 -4.50 -11.52 1.61
N ILE A 97 -3.94 -12.08 2.68
CA ILE A 97 -2.50 -12.36 2.80
C ILE A 97 -2.18 -13.62 1.99
N MET A 98 -1.22 -13.52 1.06
CA MET A 98 -0.86 -14.64 0.18
C MET A 98 0.46 -15.31 0.57
N GLY A 99 1.37 -14.59 1.23
CA GLY A 99 2.67 -15.10 1.65
C GLY A 99 3.78 -14.07 1.48
N GLU A 100 5.02 -14.54 1.43
CA GLU A 100 6.22 -13.72 1.29
C GLU A 100 6.63 -13.56 -0.19
N ALA A 101 7.04 -12.35 -0.58
CA ALA A 101 7.59 -12.06 -1.89
C ALA A 101 9.08 -12.40 -1.94
N LEU A 102 9.43 -13.61 -2.38
CA LEU A 102 10.82 -14.09 -2.41
C LEU A 102 11.74 -13.28 -3.34
N ASP A 103 11.18 -12.67 -4.39
CA ASP A 103 11.92 -11.90 -5.38
C ASP A 103 11.99 -10.39 -5.05
N VAL A 104 11.46 -9.96 -3.91
CA VAL A 104 11.62 -8.56 -3.48
C VAL A 104 13.09 -8.30 -3.15
N GLY A 105 13.67 -7.27 -3.75
CA GLY A 105 15.09 -7.00 -3.58
C GLY A 105 15.50 -5.60 -4.01
N THR A 106 16.78 -5.30 -3.78
CA THR A 106 17.39 -4.02 -4.12
C THR A 106 18.29 -4.18 -5.34
N CYS A 107 18.40 -3.11 -6.13
CA CYS A 107 19.32 -3.07 -7.28
C CYS A 107 20.76 -3.42 -6.86
N LYS A 108 21.40 -4.32 -7.62
CA LYS A 108 22.78 -4.79 -7.35
C LYS A 108 23.87 -3.77 -7.70
N ALA A 109 23.52 -2.67 -8.35
CA ALA A 109 24.46 -1.64 -8.77
C ALA A 109 24.93 -0.77 -7.59
N LYS A 110 25.94 0.07 -7.84
CA LYS A 110 26.39 1.11 -6.93
C LYS A 110 26.07 2.49 -7.48
N LYS A 111 25.80 3.42 -6.59
CA LYS A 111 25.69 4.86 -6.88
C LYS A 111 27.05 5.40 -7.34
N LYS A 112 27.05 6.59 -7.95
CA LYS A 112 28.30 7.25 -8.41
C LYS A 112 29.28 7.55 -7.27
N ASN A 113 28.79 7.69 -6.04
CA ASN A 113 29.60 7.87 -4.83
C ASN A 113 30.15 6.55 -4.25
N GLY A 114 29.91 5.41 -4.89
CA GLY A 114 30.40 4.09 -4.46
C GLY A 114 29.50 3.35 -3.47
N GLU A 115 28.45 3.98 -2.95
CA GLU A 115 27.48 3.34 -2.05
C GLU A 115 26.55 2.36 -2.80
N PRO A 116 26.00 1.33 -2.14
CA PRO A 116 24.97 0.48 -2.74
C PRO A 116 23.76 1.30 -3.23
N CYS A 117 23.17 0.88 -4.35
CA CYS A 117 21.88 1.41 -4.79
C CYS A 117 20.79 1.08 -3.76
N THR A 118 19.80 1.96 -3.61
CA THR A 118 18.71 1.88 -2.62
C THR A 118 17.43 2.34 -3.26
#